data_AF-A0A942C987-F1
#
_entry.id   AF-A0A942C987-F1
#
_cell.length_a   1.000
_cell.length_b   1.000
_cell.length_c   1.000
_cell.angle_alpha   90.00
_cell.angle_beta   90.00
_cell.angle_gamma   90.00
#
_symmetry.space_group_name_H-M   'P 1'
#
loop_
_entity.id
_entity.type
_entity.pdbx_description
1 polymer ?
#
loop_
_entity_poly.entity_id
_entity_poly.type
_entity_poly.pdbx_seq_one_letter_code
_entity_poly.pdbx_strand_id
1 'polypeptide(L)' 'MSEANPRCACAKFQRLEGSATQAYVTQFLDKTGMDDEVVYYQCRECNTRWKKIEESRRPSLVQINPE' A
#
# COMPACT_ATOMS: atom_id res chain seq x y z
N MET A 1 17.67 -10.57 3.16
CA MET A 1 17.70 -9.57 2.07
C MET A 1 16.47 -9.81 1.21
N SER A 2 15.41 -9.03 1.37
CA SER A 2 14.18 -9.21 0.59
C SER A 2 14.46 -8.72 -0.82
N GLU A 3 14.66 -9.64 -1.76
CA GLU A 3 14.73 -9.33 -3.19
C GLU A 3 13.45 -8.56 -3.56
N ALA A 4 13.61 -7.25 -3.80
CA ALA A 4 12.59 -6.43 -4.41
C ALA A 4 12.38 -7.00 -5.82
N ASN A 5 11.39 -7.89 -5.94
CA ASN A 5 11.06 -8.54 -7.18
C ASN A 5 10.80 -7.45 -8.23
N PRO A 6 11.65 -7.28 -9.27
CA PRO A 6 11.65 -6.11 -10.14
C PRO A 6 10.40 -5.99 -11.02
N ARG A 7 9.45 -6.92 -10.88
CA ARG A 7 8.20 -7.00 -11.64
C ARG A 7 6.98 -6.40 -10.95
N CYS A 8 7.02 -6.10 -9.64
CA CYS A 8 5.86 -5.46 -9.02
C CYS A 8 5.81 -3.97 -9.39
N ALA A 9 4.70 -3.53 -10.00
CA ALA A 9 4.44 -2.12 -10.25
C ALA A 9 4.57 -1.29 -8.96
N CYS A 10 4.16 -1.86 -7.83
CA CYS A 10 4.25 -1.27 -6.50
C CYS A 10 5.67 -0.91 -6.04
N ALA A 11 6.70 -1.63 -6.51
CA ALA A 11 8.07 -1.40 -6.07
C ALA A 11 8.63 -0.05 -6.53
N LYS A 12 7.96 0.61 -7.49
CA LYS A 12 8.34 1.93 -8.02
C LYS A 12 7.61 3.09 -7.33
N PHE A 13 6.59 2.80 -6.52
CA PHE A 13 5.76 3.82 -5.91
C PHE A 13 6.01 3.87 -4.41
N GLN A 14 6.26 5.07 -3.88
CA GLN A 14 6.37 5.29 -2.42
C GLN A 14 5.04 5.76 -1.82
N ARG A 15 4.20 6.43 -2.62
CA ARG A 15 2.89 6.97 -2.22
C ARG A 15 1.94 6.98 -3.40
N LEU A 16 0.66 6.74 -3.14
CA LEU A 16 -0.45 6.89 -4.08
C LEU A 16 -1.53 7.74 -3.40
N GLU A 17 -2.15 8.66 -4.13
CA GLU A 17 -3.16 9.58 -3.59
C GLU A 17 -4.40 9.65 -4.47
N GLY A 18 -5.53 9.95 -3.85
CA GLY A 18 -6.78 10.21 -4.57
C GLY A 18 -7.51 8.95 -5.00
N SER A 19 -8.42 9.08 -5.96
CA SER A 19 -9.39 8.04 -6.34
C SER A 19 -8.75 6.75 -6.87
N ALA A 20 -7.50 6.82 -7.37
CA ALA A 20 -6.76 5.64 -7.84
C ALA A 20 -6.34 4.70 -6.70
N THR A 21 -6.23 5.18 -5.46
CA THR A 21 -5.81 4.35 -4.32
C THR A 21 -6.73 3.16 -4.10
N GLN A 22 -8.05 3.36 -4.16
CA GLN A 22 -9.00 2.27 -3.91
C GLN A 22 -8.94 1.19 -5.00
N ALA A 23 -8.85 1.59 -6.27
CA ALA A 23 -8.66 0.64 -7.38
C ALA A 23 -7.35 -0.14 -7.23
N TYR A 24 -6.29 0.52 -6.75
CA TYR A 24 -5.01 -0.10 -6.50
C TYR A 24 -5.05 -1.12 -5.35
N VAL A 25 -5.70 -0.77 -4.23
CA VAL A 25 -5.95 -1.71 -3.11
C VAL A 25 -6.63 -2.96 -3.65
N THR A 26 -7.76 -2.81 -4.33
CA THR A 26 -8.57 -3.93 -4.82
C THR A 26 -7.80 -4.85 -5.77
N GLN A 27 -6.97 -4.28 -6.65
CA GLN A 27 -6.26 -5.05 -7.66
C GLN A 27 -5.00 -5.75 -7.14
N PHE A 28 -4.23 -5.12 -6.25
CA PHE A 28 -2.87 -5.57 -5.95
C PHE A 28 -2.59 -5.86 -4.47
N LEU A 29 -3.43 -5.37 -3.56
CA LEU A 29 -3.15 -5.43 -2.14
C LEU A 29 -4.15 -6.33 -1.41
N ASP A 30 -3.68 -6.99 -0.35
CA ASP A 30 -4.50 -7.70 0.63
C ASP A 30 -4.48 -6.92 1.95
N LYS A 31 -5.64 -6.80 2.59
CA LYS A 31 -5.76 -6.15 3.91
C LYS A 31 -5.16 -7.08 4.97
N THR A 32 -4.15 -6.59 5.70
CA THR A 32 -3.46 -7.36 6.74
C THR A 32 -3.83 -6.92 8.16
N GLY A 33 -4.40 -5.74 8.32
CA GLY A 33 -4.77 -5.21 9.63
C GLY A 33 -5.48 -3.86 9.54
N MET A 34 -5.96 -3.39 10.68
CA MET A 34 -6.60 -2.08 10.83
C MET A 34 -6.49 -1.62 12.28
N ASP A 35 -6.06 -0.38 12.47
CA ASP A 35 -6.13 0.41 13.71
C ASP A 35 -7.24 1.47 13.59
N ASP A 36 -7.48 2.27 14.64
CA ASP A 36 -8.55 3.27 14.71
C ASP A 36 -8.61 4.22 13.49
N GLU A 37 -7.46 4.61 12.93
CA GLU A 37 -7.38 5.56 11.80
C GLU A 37 -6.54 5.05 10.60
N VAL A 38 -5.98 3.85 10.69
CA VAL A 38 -5.00 3.34 9.71
C VAL A 38 -5.37 1.94 9.28
N VAL A 39 -5.41 1.70 7.96
CA VAL A 39 -5.60 0.34 7.43
C VAL A 39 -4.31 -0.16 6.80
N TYR A 40 -3.84 -1.33 7.21
CA TYR A 40 -2.63 -1.94 6.69
C TYR A 40 -2.94 -2.91 5.57
N TYR A 41 -2.07 -2.89 4.57
CA TYR A 41 -2.14 -3.70 3.39
C TYR A 41 -0.77 -4.31 3.07
N GLN A 42 -0.78 -5.43 2.37
CA GLN A 42 0.42 -6.07 1.82
C GLN A 42 0.20 -6.37 0.35
N CYS A 43 1.19 -6.06 -0.48
CA CYS A 43 1.13 -6.40 -1.90
C CYS A 43 1.26 -7.91 -2.09
N ARG A 44 0.37 -8.48 -2.89
CA ARG A 44 0.34 -9.91 -3.23
C ARG A 44 1.58 -10.39 -3.99
N GLU A 45 2.20 -9.51 -4.78
CA GLU A 45 3.28 -9.88 -5.70
C GLU A 45 4.68 -9.81 -5.08
N CYS A 46 4.96 -8.78 -4.27
CA CYS A 46 6.30 -8.55 -3.71
C CYS A 46 6.31 -8.44 -2.17
N ASN A 47 5.17 -8.62 -1.52
CA ASN A 47 5.02 -8.51 -0.06
C ASN A 47 5.34 -7.12 0.53
N THR A 48 5.46 -6.08 -0.30
CA THR A 48 5.62 -4.71 0.19
C THR A 48 4.40 -4.29 1.01
N ARG A 49 4.64 -3.73 2.19
CA ARG A 49 3.59 -3.27 3.10
C ARG A 49 3.21 -1.82 2.81
N TRP A 50 1.94 -1.52 2.98
CA TRP A 50 1.34 -0.21 2.73
C TRP A 50 0.40 0.15 3.88
N LYS A 51 0.33 1.43 4.23
CA LYS A 51 -0.69 2.00 5.11
C LYS A 51 -1.61 2.90 4.32
N LYS A 52 -2.92 2.72 4.47
CA LYS A 52 -3.93 3.66 4.01
C LYS A 52 -4.24 4.63 5.13
N ILE A 53 -4.14 5.92 4.81
CA ILE A 53 -4.48 7.04 5.67
C ILE A 53 -5.61 7.81 4.99
N GLU A 54 -6.65 8.18 5.73
CA GLU A 54 -7.73 9.05 5.24
C GLU A 54 -7.50 10.49 5.70
N GLU A 55 -6.60 11.20 5.01
CA GLU A 55 -6.29 12.58 5.33
C GLU A 55 -7.23 13.52 4.56
N SER A 56 -7.99 14.39 5.26
CA SER A 56 -8.83 15.42 4.64
C SER A 56 -9.79 14.91 3.55
N ARG A 57 -10.44 13.76 3.78
CA ARG A 57 -11.37 13.08 2.84
C ARG A 57 -10.72 12.57 1.55
N ARG A 58 -9.39 12.50 1.46
CA ARG A 58 -8.67 11.89 0.33
C ARG A 58 -7.92 10.65 0.81
N PRO A 59 -8.27 9.46 0.29
CA PRO A 59 -7.52 8.26 0.62
C PRO A 59 -6.10 8.36 0.04
N SER A 60 -5.12 8.05 0.87
CA SER A 60 -3.71 8.00 0.51
C SER A 60 -3.12 6.67 0.96
N LEU A 61 -2.35 6.02 0.10
CA LEU A 61 -1.56 4.83 0.42
C LEU A 61 -0.09 5.24 0.51
N VAL A 62 0.55 4.89 1.62
CA VAL A 62 1.98 5.16 1.87
C VAL A 62 2.69 3.84 2.08
N GLN A 63 3.79 3.62 1.37
CA GLN A 63 4.61 2.43 1.55
C GLN A 63 5.24 2.43 2.95
N ILE A 64 5.24 1.26 3.61
CA ILE A 64 5.90 1.05 4.89
C ILE A 64 7.23 0.36 4.58
N ASN A 65 8.34 1.05 4.78
CA ASN A 65 9.65 0.41 4.70
C ASN A 65 9.81 -0.51 5.92
N PRO A 66 10.29 -1.75 5.73
CA PRO A 66 10.76 -2.53 6.86
C PRO A 66 11.99 -1.82 7.44
N GLU A 67 11.91 -1.39 8.70
CA GLU A 67 13.07 -0.99 9.50
C GLU A 67 14.00 -2.19 9.78
#